data_AF-A0A932N089-F1
#
_entry.id   AF-A0A932N089-F1
#
_cell.length_a   1.000
_cell.length_b   1.000
_cell.length_c   1.000
_cell.angle_alpha   90.00
_cell.angle_beta   90.00
_cell.angle_gamma   90.00
#
_symmetry.space_group_name_H-M   'P 1'
#
loop_
_entity.id
_entity.type
_entity.pdbx_description
1 polymer ?
#
loop_
_entity_poly.entity_id
_entity_poly.type
_entity_poly.pdbx_seq_one_letter_code
_entity_poly.pdbx_strand_id
1 'polypeptide(L)'
;MIKRIGNIYEQQEKNDWLTVLLVVIFILYYLIIGYGTDVFMFGNDLFGLVHPASEKPPYATIVALLFSGAYVIYVLYRGDNIILKSVSMARVWNYDEMMGGKIIENIERDDAANKPIVNLVHEMSLAAGVTMPAIYIVYDTDPNAFSTGRDPWHASIALTTGLLKKLNRAELQAVIAHEMAHIRNYDTRLMMLMATLIGGSTLLSAYAGGRWIQSIGMVRKVLLIGRATVFFPLWVGMVVIAPLVSWFMTILVSHTREYQADATAAELTRNPRAMLSALEKLEMFSGATRSINSSICHLCVIDPMGKYMQIEDESIFQGALFDTHPPMEKRLAALKEMAFLYQATGKFVLDESLSSRK
;
A
#
# COMPACT_ATOMS: atom_id res chain seq x y z
N MET A 1 -1.60 5.18 -28.36
CA MET A 1 -0.50 6.03 -27.81
C MET A 1 0.05 5.31 -26.58
N ILE A 2 0.68 4.14 -26.78
CA ILE A 2 1.23 3.35 -25.68
C ILE A 2 2.53 4.02 -25.26
N LYS A 3 2.45 4.85 -24.21
CA LYS A 3 3.62 5.41 -23.54
C LYS A 3 4.48 4.21 -23.12
N ARG A 4 5.78 4.23 -23.46
CA ARG A 4 6.80 3.19 -23.14
C ARG A 4 6.35 2.34 -21.94
N ILE A 5 6.02 1.07 -22.17
CA ILE A 5 5.95 0.11 -21.08
C ILE A 5 7.38 0.05 -20.57
N GLY A 6 7.60 0.59 -19.37
CA GLY A 6 8.95 0.72 -18.80
C GLY A 6 9.59 -0.65 -18.74
N ASN A 7 10.91 -0.70 -18.91
CA ASN A 7 11.65 -1.93 -18.75
C ASN A 7 11.41 -2.46 -17.32
N ILE A 8 11.14 -3.76 -17.16
CA ILE A 8 10.95 -4.39 -15.85
C ILE A 8 12.09 -4.02 -14.89
N TYR A 9 13.33 -3.99 -15.37
CA TYR A 9 14.49 -3.60 -14.56
C TYR A 9 14.47 -2.13 -14.14
N GLU A 10 14.04 -1.22 -15.02
CA GLU A 10 13.89 0.20 -14.72
C GLU A 10 12.80 0.42 -13.66
N GLN A 11 11.72 -0.37 -13.74
CA GLN A 11 10.64 -0.36 -12.77
C GLN A 11 11.10 -0.88 -11.40
N GLN A 12 11.85 -1.99 -11.37
CA GLN A 12 12.44 -2.52 -10.15
C GLN A 12 13.40 -1.51 -9.50
N GLU A 13 14.31 -0.90 -10.27
CA GLU A 13 15.25 0.11 -9.78
C GLU A 13 14.52 1.33 -9.20
N LYS A 14 13.50 1.82 -9.92
CA LYS A 14 12.66 2.91 -9.43
C LYS A 14 11.99 2.55 -8.10
N ASN A 15 11.51 1.32 -7.97
CA ASN A 15 10.84 0.86 -6.75
C ASN A 15 11.80 0.64 -5.58
N ASP A 16 13.02 0.16 -5.85
CA ASP A 16 14.11 0.10 -4.89
C ASP A 16 14.41 1.52 -4.36
N TRP A 17 14.59 2.49 -5.25
CA TRP A 17 14.90 3.86 -4.87
C TRP A 17 13.75 4.52 -4.08
N LEU A 18 12.50 4.35 -4.52
CA LEU A 18 11.34 4.83 -3.79
C LEU A 18 11.22 4.18 -2.41
N THR A 19 11.58 2.89 -2.28
CA THR A 19 11.60 2.19 -1.00
C THR A 19 12.63 2.81 -0.05
N VAL A 20 13.85 3.07 -0.54
CA VAL A 20 14.89 3.73 0.25
C VAL A 20 14.46 5.13 0.65
N LEU A 21 13.91 5.92 -0.29
CA LEU A 21 13.42 7.26 -0.03
C LEU A 21 12.34 7.27 1.06
N LEU A 22 11.37 6.35 0.97
CA LEU A 22 10.30 6.18 1.96
C LEU A 22 10.88 5.93 3.36
N VAL A 23 11.83 5.00 3.48
CA VAL A 23 12.48 4.67 4.76
C VAL A 23 13.26 5.87 5.31
N VAL A 24 14.01 6.57 4.46
CA VAL A 24 14.78 7.77 4.86
C VAL A 24 13.85 8.87 5.37
N ILE A 25 12.78 9.18 4.64
CA ILE A 25 11.80 10.19 5.06
C ILE A 25 11.13 9.78 6.38
N PHE A 26 10.79 8.51 6.55
CA PHE A 26 10.20 8.00 7.78
C PHE A 26 11.14 8.17 8.99
N ILE A 27 12.42 7.81 8.85
CA ILE A 27 13.42 7.99 9.91
C ILE A 27 13.62 9.48 10.21
N LEU A 28 13.74 10.32 9.18
CA LEU A 28 13.87 11.78 9.34
C LEU A 28 12.66 12.37 10.07
N TYR A 29 11.45 11.91 9.77
CA TYR A 29 10.23 12.34 10.44
C TYR A 29 10.30 12.09 11.96
N TYR A 30 10.68 10.88 12.38
CA TYR A 30 10.83 10.56 13.81
C TYR A 30 12.00 11.29 14.46
N LEU A 31 13.10 11.50 13.74
CA LEU A 31 14.22 12.30 14.24
C LEU A 31 13.81 13.74 14.52
N ILE A 32 12.99 14.36 13.67
CA ILE A 32 12.52 15.73 13.89
C ILE A 32 11.58 15.79 15.11
N ILE A 33 10.71 14.77 15.29
CA ILE A 33 9.88 14.68 16.49
C ILE A 33 10.73 14.51 17.75
N GLY A 34 11.72 13.60 17.72
CA GLY A 34 12.65 13.35 18.81
C GLY A 34 13.43 14.61 19.18
N TYR A 35 13.96 15.30 18.18
CA TYR A 35 14.69 16.56 18.37
C TYR A 35 13.84 17.64 19.02
N GLY A 36 12.63 17.87 18.53
CA GLY A 36 11.76 18.86 19.18
C GLY A 36 11.34 18.44 20.60
N THR A 37 11.24 17.15 20.88
CA THR A 37 11.01 16.66 22.25
C THR A 37 12.20 17.01 23.17
N ASP A 38 13.43 16.81 22.70
CA ASP A 38 14.65 17.21 23.42
C ASP A 38 14.68 18.72 23.69
N VAL A 39 14.36 19.53 22.68
CA VAL A 39 14.33 21.00 22.79
C VAL A 39 13.26 21.48 23.77
N PHE A 40 12.01 21.03 23.65
CA PHE A 40 10.89 21.61 24.41
C PHE A 40 10.62 20.96 25.76
N MET A 41 10.88 19.65 25.90
CA MET A 41 10.59 18.94 27.15
C MET A 41 11.82 18.86 28.06
N PHE A 42 13.00 18.67 27.47
CA PHE A 42 14.25 18.49 28.22
C PHE A 42 15.14 19.75 28.23
N GLY A 43 14.76 20.79 27.46
CA GLY A 43 15.56 22.01 27.32
C GLY A 43 16.92 21.75 26.68
N ASN A 44 17.06 20.63 25.97
CA ASN A 44 18.30 20.17 25.37
C ASN A 44 18.30 20.49 23.86
N ASP A 45 19.02 21.54 23.49
CA ASP A 45 19.12 21.97 22.10
C ASP A 45 20.51 21.61 21.55
N LEU A 46 20.56 20.59 20.69
CA LEU A 46 21.81 20.11 20.08
C LEU A 46 22.39 21.13 19.09
N PHE A 47 21.53 21.87 18.37
CA PHE A 47 21.94 22.77 17.29
C PHE A 47 21.91 24.25 17.69
N GLY A 48 21.44 24.56 18.89
CA GLY A 48 21.31 25.93 19.40
C GLY A 48 20.22 26.75 18.70
N LEU A 49 19.19 26.12 18.15
CA LEU A 49 18.19 26.79 17.28
C LEU A 49 17.18 27.64 18.08
N VAL A 50 16.78 27.14 19.25
CA VAL A 50 15.75 27.68 20.14
C VAL A 50 16.33 28.08 21.49
N HIS A 51 17.15 27.21 22.08
CA HIS A 51 17.89 27.44 23.33
C HIS A 51 19.41 27.47 23.05
N PRO A 52 20.25 28.00 23.95
CA PRO A 52 21.70 27.88 23.81
C PRO A 52 22.10 26.40 23.66
N ALA A 53 23.10 26.13 22.82
CA ALA A 53 23.56 24.78 22.56
C ALA A 53 23.94 24.09 23.88
N SER A 54 23.34 22.92 24.12
CA SER A 54 23.54 22.14 25.33
C SER A 54 24.48 20.97 25.06
N GLU A 55 25.40 20.71 25.99
CA GLU A 55 26.35 19.58 25.91
C GLU A 55 25.72 18.24 26.33
N LYS A 56 24.48 18.26 26.82
CA LYS A 56 23.78 17.04 27.23
C LYS A 56 23.43 16.19 25.99
N PRO A 57 23.55 14.86 26.06
CA PRO A 57 23.20 14.00 24.92
C PRO A 57 21.70 14.09 24.61
N PRO A 58 21.29 14.07 23.32
CA PRO A 58 19.90 14.21 22.90
C PRO A 58 19.14 12.89 23.08
N TYR A 59 18.68 12.63 24.31
CA TYR A 59 18.07 11.36 24.71
C TYR A 59 16.85 11.00 23.87
N ALA A 60 15.91 11.92 23.65
CA ALA A 60 14.68 11.64 22.91
C ALA A 60 14.96 11.39 21.41
N THR A 61 15.91 12.12 20.82
CA THR A 61 16.35 11.91 19.43
C THR A 61 17.01 10.54 19.26
N ILE A 62 17.86 10.12 20.19
CA ILE A 62 18.49 8.78 20.16
C ILE A 62 17.43 7.69 20.27
N VAL A 63 16.47 7.84 21.20
CA VAL A 63 15.35 6.89 21.34
C VAL A 63 14.50 6.85 20.08
N ALA A 64 14.20 8.00 19.46
CA ALA A 64 13.43 8.08 18.22
C ALA A 64 14.15 7.40 17.04
N LEU A 65 15.48 7.54 16.95
CA LEU A 65 16.29 6.86 15.94
C LEU A 65 16.26 5.34 16.13
N LEU A 66 16.50 4.86 17.35
CA LEU A 66 16.47 3.43 17.67
C LEU A 66 15.09 2.83 17.42
N PHE A 67 14.03 3.52 17.84
CA PHE A 67 12.65 3.10 17.62
C PHE A 67 12.32 3.04 16.13
N SER A 68 12.55 4.11 15.37
CA SER A 68 12.21 4.15 13.95
C SER A 68 13.02 3.14 13.14
N GLY A 69 14.32 2.97 13.42
CA GLY A 69 15.15 1.94 12.80
C GLY A 69 14.67 0.52 13.11
N ALA A 70 14.40 0.23 14.39
CA ALA A 70 13.87 -1.07 14.81
C ALA A 70 12.48 -1.36 14.20
N TYR A 71 11.62 -0.34 14.10
CA TYR A 71 10.29 -0.47 13.52
C TYR A 71 10.34 -0.73 12.01
N VAL A 72 11.19 -0.02 11.26
CA VAL A 72 11.40 -0.30 9.83
C VAL A 72 11.92 -1.72 9.62
N ILE A 73 12.90 -2.17 10.42
CA ILE A 73 13.38 -3.55 10.36
C ILE A 73 12.24 -4.52 10.66
N TYR A 74 11.47 -4.30 11.73
CA TYR A 74 10.34 -5.15 12.08
C TYR A 74 9.33 -5.25 10.93
N VAL A 75 8.97 -4.14 10.30
CA VAL A 75 8.06 -4.10 9.14
C VAL A 75 8.67 -4.82 7.94
N LEU A 76 9.96 -4.68 7.64
CA LEU A 76 10.59 -5.40 6.54
C LEU A 76 10.53 -6.93 6.71
N TYR A 77 10.55 -7.45 7.94
CA TYR A 77 10.49 -8.89 8.20
C TYR A 77 9.09 -9.42 8.51
N ARG A 78 8.16 -8.57 8.96
CA ARG A 78 6.82 -8.98 9.44
C ARG A 78 5.67 -8.19 8.84
N GLY A 79 5.92 -7.28 7.89
CA GLY A 79 4.91 -6.38 7.34
C GLY A 79 3.80 -7.10 6.56
N ASP A 80 4.11 -8.22 5.93
CA ASP A 80 3.14 -9.16 5.35
C ASP A 80 2.10 -9.62 6.38
N ASN A 81 2.57 -10.04 7.55
CA ASN A 81 1.73 -10.49 8.66
C ASN A 81 0.94 -9.32 9.27
N ILE A 82 1.51 -8.11 9.31
CA ILE A 82 0.79 -6.91 9.78
C ILE A 82 -0.39 -6.62 8.85
N ILE A 83 -0.18 -6.66 7.53
CA ILE A 83 -1.24 -6.41 6.54
C ILE A 83 -2.32 -7.47 6.62
N LEU A 84 -1.95 -8.76 6.62
CA LEU A 84 -2.91 -9.85 6.73
C LEU A 84 -3.71 -9.76 8.05
N LYS A 85 -3.07 -9.43 9.17
CA LYS A 85 -3.78 -9.20 10.44
C LYS A 85 -4.68 -7.96 10.38
N SER A 86 -4.29 -6.89 9.68
CA SER A 86 -5.11 -5.69 9.57
C SER A 86 -6.46 -5.96 8.89
N VAL A 87 -6.49 -6.89 7.91
CA VAL A 87 -7.73 -7.34 7.27
C VAL A 87 -8.63 -8.09 8.26
N SER A 88 -8.04 -8.89 9.16
CA SER A 88 -8.81 -9.53 10.24
C SER A 88 -9.34 -8.54 11.29
N MET A 89 -8.65 -7.41 11.50
CA MET A 89 -8.99 -6.42 12.52
C MET A 89 -10.03 -5.39 12.07
N ALA A 90 -10.20 -5.16 10.76
CA ALA A 90 -11.15 -4.18 10.23
C ALA A 90 -12.62 -4.44 10.66
N ARG A 91 -12.93 -5.66 11.10
CA ARG A 91 -14.30 -6.09 11.47
C ARG A 91 -14.57 -6.16 12.97
N VAL A 92 -13.62 -5.76 13.84
CA VAL A 92 -13.76 -5.85 15.32
C VAL A 92 -14.95 -5.04 15.88
N TRP A 93 -15.61 -4.20 15.08
CA TRP A 93 -16.74 -3.41 15.54
C TRP A 93 -18.14 -3.93 15.21
N ASN A 94 -18.32 -4.96 14.36
CA ASN A 94 -19.63 -5.60 14.18
C ASN A 94 -19.53 -6.90 13.35
N TYR A 95 -20.23 -7.95 13.82
CA TYR A 95 -20.55 -9.21 13.11
C TYR A 95 -19.67 -10.44 13.45
N ASP A 96 -19.63 -10.82 14.73
CA ASP A 96 -18.88 -11.98 15.25
C ASP A 96 -19.69 -13.30 15.26
N GLU A 97 -20.99 -13.32 14.92
CA GLU A 97 -21.83 -14.50 15.21
C GLU A 97 -22.20 -15.42 14.04
N MET A 98 -22.02 -15.04 12.77
CA MET A 98 -22.64 -15.80 11.66
C MET A 98 -21.72 -16.72 10.83
N MET A 99 -20.39 -16.66 10.96
CA MET A 99 -19.45 -17.40 10.08
C MET A 99 -18.30 -18.13 10.79
N GLY A 100 -18.36 -18.34 12.10
CA GLY A 100 -17.45 -19.28 12.78
C GLY A 100 -15.98 -18.81 12.92
N GLY A 101 -15.73 -17.51 13.02
CA GLY A 101 -14.49 -16.94 13.56
C GLY A 101 -13.23 -16.95 12.67
N LYS A 102 -13.23 -17.59 11.49
CA LYS A 102 -12.09 -17.53 10.55
C LYS A 102 -12.32 -16.43 9.49
N ILE A 103 -11.52 -15.36 9.54
CA ILE A 103 -11.61 -14.22 8.60
C ILE A 103 -10.66 -14.40 7.42
N ILE A 104 -9.51 -15.03 7.68
CA ILE A 104 -8.48 -15.32 6.69
C ILE A 104 -8.02 -16.75 6.91
N GLU A 105 -7.92 -17.50 5.83
CA GLU A 105 -7.43 -18.86 5.82
C GLU A 105 -6.18 -18.96 4.96
N ASN A 106 -5.11 -19.51 5.53
CA ASN A 106 -3.92 -19.86 4.75
C ASN A 106 -4.19 -21.19 4.05
N ILE A 107 -3.94 -21.23 2.75
CA ILE A 107 -4.12 -22.43 1.93
C ILE A 107 -2.77 -23.11 1.77
N GLU A 108 -2.70 -24.34 2.27
CA GLU A 108 -1.53 -25.20 2.09
C GLU A 108 -1.37 -25.61 0.63
N ARG A 109 -0.13 -25.85 0.20
CA ARG A 109 0.17 -26.13 -1.21
C ARG A 109 -0.38 -27.47 -1.70
N ASP A 110 -0.70 -28.37 -0.78
CA ASP A 110 -1.27 -29.70 -1.01
C ASP A 110 -2.77 -29.78 -0.66
N ASP A 111 -3.42 -28.65 -0.38
CA ASP A 111 -4.84 -28.61 -0.07
C ASP A 111 -5.69 -29.06 -1.27
N ALA A 112 -6.30 -30.25 -1.13
CA ALA A 112 -7.14 -30.85 -2.14
C ALA A 112 -8.43 -30.05 -2.40
N ALA A 113 -8.97 -29.36 -1.39
CA ALA A 113 -10.22 -28.61 -1.52
C ALA A 113 -10.03 -27.35 -2.37
N ASN A 114 -8.86 -26.70 -2.25
CA ASN A 114 -8.52 -25.46 -2.96
C ASN A 114 -7.54 -25.67 -4.13
N LYS A 115 -7.38 -26.92 -4.57
CA LYS A 115 -6.48 -27.32 -5.67
C LYS A 115 -6.59 -26.46 -6.95
N PRO A 116 -7.79 -26.04 -7.42
CA PRO A 116 -7.89 -25.16 -8.58
C PRO A 116 -7.17 -23.82 -8.39
N ILE A 117 -7.25 -23.22 -7.20
CA ILE A 117 -6.62 -21.94 -6.87
C ILE A 117 -5.10 -22.12 -6.77
N VAL A 118 -4.67 -23.17 -6.05
CA VAL A 118 -3.25 -23.53 -5.90
C VAL A 118 -2.61 -23.72 -7.29
N ASN A 119 -3.28 -24.41 -8.20
CA ASN A 119 -2.79 -24.61 -9.57
C ASN A 119 -2.66 -23.28 -10.33
N LEU A 120 -3.64 -22.38 -10.25
CA LEU A 120 -3.57 -21.09 -10.92
C LEU A 120 -2.40 -20.23 -10.41
N VAL A 121 -2.22 -20.17 -9.08
CA VAL A 121 -1.09 -19.45 -8.48
C VAL A 121 0.24 -20.09 -8.88
N HIS A 122 0.32 -21.42 -8.92
CA HIS A 122 1.51 -22.12 -9.36
C HIS A 122 1.82 -21.85 -10.84
N GLU A 123 0.83 -21.99 -11.73
CA GLU A 123 0.95 -21.68 -13.17
C GLU A 123 1.49 -20.26 -13.40
N MET A 124 0.94 -19.27 -12.68
CA MET A 124 1.36 -17.87 -12.83
C MET A 124 2.72 -17.58 -12.17
N SER A 125 3.07 -18.27 -11.09
CA SER A 125 4.43 -18.17 -10.50
C SER A 125 5.51 -18.66 -11.47
N LEU A 126 5.24 -19.77 -12.16
CA LEU A 126 6.12 -20.31 -13.20
C LEU A 126 6.23 -19.35 -14.39
N ALA A 127 5.10 -18.83 -14.87
CA ALA A 127 5.08 -17.88 -15.97
C ALA A 127 5.83 -16.58 -15.64
N ALA A 128 5.65 -16.06 -14.43
CA ALA A 128 6.30 -14.84 -13.97
C ALA A 128 7.79 -15.03 -13.60
N GLY A 129 8.26 -16.28 -13.46
CA GLY A 129 9.61 -16.58 -13.03
C GLY A 129 9.88 -16.20 -11.58
N VAL A 130 8.86 -16.27 -10.72
CA VAL A 130 8.95 -15.97 -9.28
C VAL A 130 8.62 -17.22 -8.46
N THR A 131 9.10 -17.26 -7.22
CA THR A 131 8.69 -18.32 -6.28
C THR A 131 7.20 -18.26 -6.00
N MET A 132 6.60 -19.43 -5.82
CA MET A 132 5.17 -19.53 -5.51
C MET A 132 4.86 -18.83 -4.17
N PRO A 133 4.07 -17.74 -4.19
CA PRO A 133 3.71 -17.01 -2.98
C PRO A 133 2.79 -17.84 -2.08
N ALA A 134 2.72 -17.47 -0.81
CA ALA A 134 1.71 -18.01 0.10
C ALA A 134 0.31 -17.57 -0.33
N ILE A 135 -0.68 -18.43 -0.16
CA ILE A 135 -2.05 -18.18 -0.61
C ILE A 135 -2.93 -17.98 0.61
N TYR A 136 -3.72 -16.91 0.59
CA TYR A 136 -4.70 -16.60 1.62
C TYR A 136 -6.08 -16.40 0.99
N ILE A 137 -7.10 -16.99 1.60
CA ILE A 137 -8.49 -16.72 1.28
C ILE A 137 -9.05 -15.78 2.34
N VAL A 138 -9.59 -14.64 1.92
CA VAL A 138 -10.24 -13.66 2.78
C VAL A 138 -11.76 -13.81 2.65
N TYR A 139 -12.44 -14.03 3.76
CA TYR A 139 -13.89 -14.16 3.78
C TYR A 139 -14.57 -12.78 3.72
N ASP A 140 -14.56 -12.19 2.51
CA ASP A 140 -15.30 -10.98 2.15
C ASP A 140 -16.14 -11.24 0.88
N THR A 141 -17.32 -10.63 0.83
CA THR A 141 -18.21 -10.62 -0.33
C THR A 141 -17.77 -9.65 -1.40
N ASP A 142 -16.99 -8.63 -1.03
CA ASP A 142 -16.40 -7.70 -1.99
C ASP A 142 -15.32 -8.40 -2.83
N PRO A 143 -15.45 -8.46 -4.17
CA PRO A 143 -14.51 -9.16 -5.03
C PRO A 143 -13.23 -8.36 -5.19
N ASN A 144 -12.16 -8.81 -4.53
CA ASN A 144 -10.86 -8.17 -4.59
C ASN A 144 -9.74 -9.20 -4.43
N ALA A 145 -8.54 -8.79 -4.85
CA ALA A 145 -7.30 -9.48 -4.57
C ALA A 145 -6.24 -8.44 -4.22
N PHE A 146 -5.25 -8.85 -3.44
CA PHE A 146 -4.06 -8.06 -3.23
C PHE A 146 -2.86 -8.97 -2.95
N SER A 147 -1.67 -8.43 -3.18
CA SER A 147 -0.41 -9.08 -2.88
C SER A 147 0.39 -8.26 -1.87
N THR A 148 1.12 -8.96 -1.01
CA THR A 148 1.98 -8.35 0.02
C THR A 148 3.24 -9.17 0.21
N GLY A 149 4.28 -8.56 0.80
CA GLY A 149 5.56 -9.22 1.00
C GLY A 149 6.72 -8.29 0.67
N ARG A 150 7.90 -8.63 1.20
CA ARG A 150 9.10 -7.79 1.04
C ARG A 150 9.89 -8.09 -0.23
N ASP A 151 9.76 -9.30 -0.74
CA ASP A 151 10.46 -9.79 -1.93
C ASP A 151 9.71 -11.01 -2.47
N PRO A 152 9.99 -11.46 -3.71
CA PRO A 152 9.30 -12.60 -4.32
C PRO A 152 9.35 -13.91 -3.50
N TRP A 153 10.40 -14.12 -2.69
CA TRP A 153 10.57 -15.30 -1.85
C TRP A 153 9.68 -15.28 -0.61
N HIS A 154 9.28 -14.08 -0.17
CA HIS A 154 8.46 -13.86 1.01
C HIS A 154 7.16 -13.13 0.64
N ALA A 155 6.59 -13.47 -0.51
CA ALA A 155 5.36 -12.90 -1.02
C ALA A 155 4.13 -13.74 -0.64
N SER A 156 3.00 -13.06 -0.49
CA SER A 156 1.69 -13.61 -0.20
C SER A 156 0.66 -12.99 -1.14
N ILE A 157 -0.30 -13.78 -1.60
CA ILE A 157 -1.48 -13.34 -2.36
C ILE A 157 -2.72 -13.65 -1.54
N ALA A 158 -3.57 -12.64 -1.37
CA ALA A 158 -4.87 -12.76 -0.73
C ALA A 158 -5.98 -12.62 -1.77
N LEU A 159 -6.93 -13.56 -1.77
CA LEU A 159 -8.07 -13.62 -2.68
C LEU A 159 -9.35 -13.59 -1.85
N THR A 160 -10.30 -12.69 -2.16
CA THR A 160 -11.57 -12.68 -1.42
C THR A 160 -12.53 -13.76 -1.92
N THR A 161 -13.43 -14.24 -1.06
CA THR A 161 -14.48 -15.18 -1.50
C THR A 161 -15.44 -14.59 -2.53
N GLY A 162 -15.64 -13.27 -2.52
CA GLY A 162 -16.38 -12.54 -3.54
C GLY A 162 -15.73 -12.68 -4.92
N LEU A 163 -14.40 -12.54 -4.98
CA LEU A 163 -13.63 -12.65 -6.22
C LEU A 163 -13.75 -14.06 -6.79
N LEU A 164 -13.52 -15.07 -5.95
CA LEU A 164 -13.56 -16.49 -6.30
C LEU A 164 -14.94 -16.93 -6.82
N LYS A 165 -16.02 -16.32 -6.33
CA LYS A 165 -17.39 -16.60 -6.79
C LYS A 165 -17.76 -15.87 -8.09
N LYS A 166 -17.15 -14.71 -8.34
CA LYS A 166 -17.52 -13.82 -9.45
C LYS A 166 -16.77 -14.13 -10.75
N LEU A 167 -15.49 -14.46 -10.63
CA LEU A 167 -14.61 -14.67 -11.77
C LEU A 167 -14.58 -16.13 -12.22
N ASN A 168 -14.53 -16.35 -13.53
CA ASN A 168 -14.23 -17.68 -14.06
C ASN A 168 -12.72 -17.96 -13.98
N ARG A 169 -12.31 -19.18 -14.34
CA ARG A 169 -10.89 -19.61 -14.27
C ARG A 169 -9.94 -18.67 -15.02
N ALA A 170 -10.29 -18.25 -16.23
CA ALA A 170 -9.40 -17.42 -17.07
C ALA A 170 -9.28 -15.99 -16.51
N GLU A 171 -10.39 -15.43 -16.04
CA GLU A 171 -10.41 -14.11 -15.39
C GLU A 171 -9.63 -14.12 -14.08
N LEU A 172 -9.83 -15.15 -13.25
CA LEU A 172 -9.08 -15.32 -12.00
C LEU A 172 -7.58 -15.50 -12.27
N GLN A 173 -7.23 -16.26 -13.32
CA GLN A 173 -5.84 -16.41 -13.76
C GLN A 173 -5.22 -15.06 -14.16
N ALA A 174 -5.97 -14.20 -14.86
CA ALA A 174 -5.52 -12.86 -15.23
C ALA A 174 -5.32 -11.95 -14.01
N VAL A 175 -6.24 -11.97 -13.05
CA VAL A 175 -6.08 -11.22 -11.79
C VAL A 175 -4.88 -11.71 -10.99
N ILE A 176 -4.68 -13.02 -10.88
CA ILE A 176 -3.48 -13.57 -10.22
C ILE A 176 -2.21 -13.17 -10.98
N ALA A 177 -2.22 -13.16 -12.31
CA ALA A 177 -1.08 -12.72 -13.11
C ALA A 177 -0.75 -11.23 -12.90
N HIS A 178 -1.76 -10.39 -12.71
CA HIS A 178 -1.60 -8.98 -12.34
C HIS A 178 -0.91 -8.84 -10.96
N GLU A 179 -1.38 -9.58 -9.96
CA GLU A 179 -0.72 -9.61 -8.64
C GLU A 179 0.71 -10.15 -8.70
N MET A 180 0.97 -11.15 -9.55
CA MET A 180 2.33 -11.66 -9.77
C MET A 180 3.24 -10.60 -10.39
N ALA A 181 2.71 -9.73 -11.25
CA ALA A 181 3.48 -8.62 -11.81
C ALA A 181 3.95 -7.65 -10.72
N HIS A 182 3.08 -7.32 -9.76
CA HIS A 182 3.45 -6.49 -8.61
C HIS A 182 4.51 -7.15 -7.72
N ILE A 183 4.40 -8.46 -7.48
CA ILE A 183 5.41 -9.23 -6.74
C ILE A 183 6.76 -9.18 -7.48
N ARG A 184 6.75 -9.47 -8.79
CA ARG A 184 7.95 -9.48 -9.63
C ARG A 184 8.63 -8.11 -9.70
N ASN A 185 7.86 -7.03 -9.68
CA ASN A 185 8.36 -5.66 -9.80
C ASN A 185 8.72 -5.01 -8.45
N TYR A 186 8.58 -5.72 -7.31
CA TYR A 186 8.73 -5.15 -5.96
C TYR A 186 7.75 -4.00 -5.64
N ASP A 187 6.62 -3.94 -6.34
CA ASP A 187 5.54 -3.01 -5.99
C ASP A 187 4.97 -3.38 -4.63
N THR A 188 4.81 -4.69 -4.35
CA THR A 188 4.31 -5.21 -3.08
C THR A 188 5.12 -4.75 -1.87
N ARG A 189 6.45 -4.71 -1.97
CA ARG A 189 7.32 -4.24 -0.88
C ARG A 189 7.07 -2.77 -0.57
N LEU A 190 7.09 -1.93 -1.60
CA LEU A 190 6.89 -0.50 -1.43
C LEU A 190 5.50 -0.23 -0.83
N MET A 191 4.46 -0.81 -1.41
CA MET A 191 3.08 -0.62 -0.96
C MET A 191 2.87 -1.16 0.45
N MET A 192 3.51 -2.28 0.81
CA MET A 192 3.46 -2.84 2.15
C MET A 192 4.12 -1.92 3.18
N LEU A 193 5.31 -1.40 2.88
CA LEU A 193 5.99 -0.45 3.75
C LEU A 193 5.17 0.84 3.90
N MET A 194 4.61 1.36 2.81
CA MET A 194 3.74 2.53 2.88
C MET A 194 2.54 2.28 3.81
N ALA A 195 1.79 1.20 3.57
CA ALA A 195 0.61 0.85 4.37
C ALA A 195 0.92 0.75 5.87
N THR A 196 1.99 0.07 6.22
CA THR A 196 2.34 -0.28 7.61
C THR A 196 3.07 0.82 8.35
N LEU A 197 3.93 1.59 7.67
CA LEU A 197 4.62 2.74 8.26
C LEU A 197 3.61 3.88 8.51
N ILE A 198 2.76 4.18 7.53
CA ILE A 198 1.71 5.19 7.66
C ILE A 198 0.67 4.72 8.68
N GLY A 199 0.09 3.53 8.52
CA GLY A 199 -0.93 3.00 9.44
C GLY A 199 -0.43 2.82 10.88
N GLY A 200 0.83 2.45 11.07
CA GLY A 200 1.43 2.40 12.41
C GLY A 200 1.59 3.78 13.04
N SER A 201 2.01 4.77 12.24
CA SER A 201 2.18 6.15 12.72
C SER A 201 0.85 6.82 13.10
N THR A 202 -0.24 6.54 12.40
CA THR A 202 -1.58 7.06 12.72
C THR A 202 -2.14 6.47 14.02
N LEU A 203 -1.92 5.19 14.29
CA LEU A 203 -2.31 4.57 15.56
C LEU A 203 -1.51 5.15 16.74
N LEU A 204 -0.21 5.35 16.56
CA LEU A 204 0.64 6.00 17.55
C LEU A 204 0.22 7.45 17.82
N SER A 205 -0.09 8.21 16.77
CA SER A 205 -0.53 9.61 16.91
C SER A 205 -1.90 9.71 17.57
N ALA A 206 -2.84 8.80 17.26
CA ALA A 206 -4.15 8.74 17.92
C ALA A 206 -4.02 8.42 19.43
N TYR A 207 -3.17 7.45 19.78
CA TYR A 207 -2.92 7.09 21.17
C TYR A 207 -2.19 8.20 21.95
N ALA A 208 -1.20 8.85 21.33
CA ALA A 208 -0.53 10.00 21.91
C ALA A 208 -1.51 11.17 22.07
N GLY A 209 -2.23 11.54 21.01
CA GLY A 209 -3.19 12.65 20.99
C GLY A 209 -4.27 12.53 22.07
N GLY A 210 -4.82 11.33 22.27
CA GLY A 210 -5.82 11.07 23.32
C GLY A 210 -5.32 11.29 24.75
N ARG A 211 -4.03 11.04 25.03
CA ARG A 211 -3.42 11.29 26.34
C ARG A 211 -2.88 12.72 26.49
N TRP A 212 -2.49 13.36 25.39
CA TRP A 212 -1.96 14.74 25.38
C TRP A 212 -3.06 15.80 25.50
N ILE A 213 -4.27 15.57 24.95
CA ILE A 213 -5.42 16.47 25.15
C ILE A 213 -5.78 16.56 26.65
N GLN A 214 -5.55 15.51 27.44
CA GLN A 214 -5.70 15.54 28.90
C GLN A 214 -4.56 16.31 29.61
N SER A 215 -3.43 16.52 28.94
CA SER A 215 -2.23 17.19 29.47
C SER A 215 -2.12 18.68 29.08
N ILE A 216 -3.17 19.27 28.48
CA ILE A 216 -3.26 20.69 28.07
C ILE A 216 -2.93 21.67 29.21
N GLY A 217 -2.99 21.24 30.48
CA GLY A 217 -2.50 22.01 31.62
C GLY A 217 -1.00 22.37 31.57
N MET A 218 -0.19 21.65 30.79
CA MET A 218 1.27 21.87 30.67
C MET A 218 1.64 22.95 29.64
N VAL A 219 0.74 23.28 28.70
CA VAL A 219 0.95 24.25 27.60
C VAL A 219 1.19 25.68 28.12
N ARG A 220 0.58 26.04 29.26
CA ARG A 220 0.72 27.39 29.84
C ARG A 220 2.12 27.72 30.35
N LYS A 221 2.98 26.72 30.65
CA LYS A 221 4.33 26.94 31.17
C LYS A 221 5.40 27.15 30.08
N VAL A 222 5.19 26.63 28.88
CA VAL A 222 6.18 26.67 27.78
C VAL A 222 6.14 27.99 27.00
N LEU A 223 5.01 28.71 27.02
CA LEU A 223 4.79 29.96 26.27
C LEU A 223 5.49 31.22 26.83
N LEU A 224 6.31 31.11 27.89
CA LEU A 224 6.97 32.26 28.53
C LEU A 224 8.40 32.51 28.06
N ILE A 225 8.93 31.74 27.09
CA ILE A 225 10.34 31.83 26.66
C ILE A 225 10.43 32.17 25.16
N GLY A 226 10.52 33.46 24.83
CA GLY A 226 11.03 34.02 23.55
C GLY A 226 10.84 33.17 22.29
N ARG A 227 11.94 32.63 21.72
CA ARG A 227 11.95 31.88 20.45
C ARG A 227 11.16 30.55 20.52
N ALA A 228 10.95 29.98 21.71
CA ALA A 228 10.18 28.75 21.87
C ALA A 228 8.71 28.92 21.48
N THR A 229 8.17 30.15 21.56
CA THR A 229 6.80 30.47 21.14
C THR A 229 6.54 30.26 19.64
N VAL A 230 7.58 30.30 18.79
CA VAL A 230 7.46 30.09 17.33
C VAL A 230 7.70 28.63 16.96
N PHE A 231 8.70 27.98 17.56
CA PHE A 231 9.07 26.61 17.21
C PHE A 231 8.16 25.55 17.88
N PHE A 232 7.54 25.84 19.01
CA PHE A 232 6.64 24.90 19.69
C PHE A 232 5.36 24.60 18.87
N PRO A 233 4.63 25.61 18.34
CA PRO A 233 3.53 25.35 17.41
C PRO A 233 3.97 24.61 16.14
N LEU A 234 5.18 24.88 15.64
CA LEU A 234 5.74 24.17 14.47
C LEU A 234 5.97 22.69 14.76
N TRP A 235 6.56 22.35 15.92
CA TRP A 235 6.76 20.97 16.36
C TRP A 235 5.44 20.25 16.63
N VAL A 236 4.47 20.91 17.27
CA VAL A 236 3.10 20.40 17.42
C VAL A 236 2.49 20.14 16.04
N GLY A 237 2.70 21.06 15.09
CA GLY A 237 2.36 20.87 13.69
C GLY A 237 2.95 19.57 13.15
N MET A 238 4.24 19.30 13.36
CA MET A 238 4.90 18.08 12.86
C MET A 238 4.34 16.78 13.45
N VAL A 239 3.88 16.78 14.70
CA VAL A 239 3.20 15.63 15.30
C VAL A 239 1.82 15.41 14.68
N VAL A 240 1.13 16.49 14.31
CA VAL A 240 -0.20 16.46 13.67
C VAL A 240 -0.12 16.24 12.15
N ILE A 241 1.04 16.50 11.52
CA ILE A 241 1.30 16.42 10.07
C ILE A 241 1.42 14.97 9.55
N ALA A 242 1.26 13.93 10.38
CA ALA A 242 1.24 12.53 9.91
C ALA A 242 0.36 12.27 8.66
N PRO A 243 -0.84 12.87 8.52
CA PRO A 243 -1.66 12.74 7.30
C PRO A 243 -1.05 13.40 6.05
N LEU A 244 -0.28 14.48 6.22
CA LEU A 244 0.41 15.17 5.13
C LEU A 244 1.62 14.37 4.62
N VAL A 245 2.31 13.65 5.51
CA VAL A 245 3.34 12.68 5.11
C VAL A 245 2.71 11.54 4.32
N SER A 246 1.58 11.00 4.79
CA SER A 246 0.81 10.00 4.05
C SER A 246 0.44 10.48 2.65
N TRP A 247 -0.06 11.72 2.54
CA TRP A 247 -0.43 12.31 1.25
C TRP A 247 0.76 12.43 0.29
N PHE A 248 1.90 12.94 0.79
CA PHE A 248 3.12 13.05 -0.02
C PHE A 248 3.59 11.69 -0.53
N MET A 249 3.48 10.64 0.29
CA MET A 249 3.84 9.27 -0.10
C MET A 249 2.90 8.69 -1.15
N THR A 250 1.60 8.96 -1.09
CA THR A 250 0.64 8.51 -2.10
C THR A 250 0.95 9.10 -3.47
N ILE A 251 1.33 10.38 -3.54
CA ILE A 251 1.73 11.04 -4.80
C ILE A 251 2.99 10.42 -5.42
N LEU A 252 3.91 9.91 -4.59
CA LEU A 252 5.13 9.26 -5.05
C LEU A 252 4.86 7.90 -5.73
N VAL A 253 3.68 7.30 -5.53
CA VAL A 253 3.27 6.07 -6.20
C VAL A 253 2.67 6.41 -7.56
N SER A 254 3.37 5.99 -8.61
CA SER A 254 2.94 6.29 -9.97
C SER A 254 1.81 5.36 -10.43
N HIS A 255 0.72 5.95 -10.92
CA HIS A 255 -0.38 5.23 -11.59
C HIS A 255 0.06 4.43 -12.84
N THR A 256 1.25 4.65 -13.39
CA THR A 256 1.75 3.88 -14.55
C THR A 256 1.96 2.40 -14.22
N ARG A 257 2.08 2.05 -12.94
CA ARG A 257 2.30 0.69 -12.44
C ARG A 257 1.15 -0.25 -12.79
N GLU A 258 -0.08 0.22 -12.60
CA GLU A 258 -1.29 -0.54 -12.92
C GLU A 258 -1.35 -0.94 -14.39
N TYR A 259 -1.03 -0.02 -15.31
CA TYR A 259 -0.99 -0.31 -16.75
C TYR A 259 0.09 -1.34 -17.10
N GLN A 260 1.25 -1.25 -16.44
CA GLN A 260 2.33 -2.22 -16.65
C GLN A 260 1.96 -3.59 -16.08
N ALA A 261 1.30 -3.64 -14.93
CA ALA A 261 0.80 -4.87 -14.33
C ALA A 261 -0.30 -5.50 -15.20
N ASP A 262 -1.23 -4.71 -15.74
CA ASP A 262 -2.25 -5.17 -16.69
C ASP A 262 -1.63 -5.73 -17.98
N ALA A 263 -0.64 -5.04 -18.54
CA ALA A 263 0.09 -5.50 -19.72
C ALA A 263 0.86 -6.80 -19.44
N THR A 264 1.53 -6.87 -18.28
CA THR A 264 2.26 -8.07 -17.84
C THR A 264 1.30 -9.23 -17.61
N ALA A 265 0.14 -8.99 -17.00
CA ALA A 265 -0.89 -10.02 -16.81
C ALA A 265 -1.37 -10.59 -18.15
N ALA A 266 -1.61 -9.72 -19.13
CA ALA A 266 -1.98 -10.13 -20.47
C ALA A 266 -0.87 -10.93 -21.17
N GLU A 267 0.40 -10.55 -20.99
CA GLU A 267 1.56 -11.27 -21.51
C GLU A 267 1.72 -12.66 -20.88
N LEU A 268 1.67 -12.73 -19.54
CA LEU A 268 1.81 -13.98 -18.77
C LEU A 268 0.70 -14.98 -19.06
N THR A 269 -0.55 -14.50 -19.16
CA THR A 269 -1.70 -15.35 -19.48
C THR A 269 -1.89 -15.62 -20.96
N ARG A 270 -1.21 -14.84 -21.82
CA ARG A 270 -1.46 -14.76 -23.26
C ARG A 270 -2.94 -14.50 -23.60
N ASN A 271 -3.66 -13.81 -22.72
CA ASN A 271 -5.09 -13.60 -22.84
C ASN A 271 -5.52 -12.22 -22.31
N PRO A 272 -5.30 -11.13 -23.09
CA PRO A 272 -5.69 -9.77 -22.69
C PRO A 272 -7.20 -9.62 -22.46
N ARG A 273 -8.02 -10.43 -23.13
CA ARG A 273 -9.48 -10.40 -22.97
C ARG A 273 -9.93 -10.90 -21.60
N ALA A 274 -9.20 -11.86 -21.02
CA ALA A 274 -9.51 -12.34 -19.67
C ALA A 274 -9.29 -11.24 -18.64
N MET A 275 -8.19 -10.49 -18.75
CA MET A 275 -7.93 -9.34 -17.85
C MET A 275 -8.98 -8.24 -18.04
N LEU A 276 -9.30 -7.92 -19.30
CA LEU A 276 -10.34 -6.94 -19.61
C LEU A 276 -11.70 -7.33 -19.01
N SER A 277 -12.13 -8.57 -19.25
CA SER A 277 -13.41 -9.07 -18.76
C SER A 277 -13.45 -9.17 -17.24
N ALA A 278 -12.34 -9.52 -16.60
CA ALA A 278 -12.22 -9.51 -15.15
C ALA A 278 -12.43 -8.09 -14.60
N LEU A 279 -11.71 -7.10 -15.12
CA LEU A 279 -11.84 -5.71 -14.68
C LEU A 279 -13.24 -5.14 -14.91
N GLU A 280 -13.87 -5.41 -16.07
CA GLU A 280 -15.27 -5.00 -16.32
C GLU A 280 -16.24 -5.60 -15.26
N LYS A 281 -16.05 -6.86 -14.87
CA LYS A 281 -16.88 -7.51 -13.83
C LYS A 281 -16.64 -6.93 -12.44
N LEU A 282 -15.41 -6.56 -12.13
CA LEU A 282 -15.02 -5.96 -10.86
C LEU A 282 -15.55 -4.52 -10.76
N GLU A 283 -15.43 -3.74 -11.83
CA GLU A 283 -15.98 -2.39 -11.92
C GLU A 283 -17.51 -2.39 -11.83
N MET A 284 -18.21 -3.42 -12.33
CA MET A 284 -19.67 -3.51 -12.18
C MET A 284 -20.10 -3.83 -10.74
N PHE A 285 -19.20 -4.31 -9.87
CA PHE A 285 -19.54 -4.59 -8.49
C PHE A 285 -19.60 -3.30 -7.66
N SER A 286 -20.61 -3.19 -6.81
CA SER A 286 -20.89 -1.99 -6.00
C SER A 286 -21.21 -2.35 -4.55
N GLY A 287 -20.70 -3.48 -4.06
CA GLY A 287 -20.89 -3.90 -2.68
C GLY A 287 -19.86 -3.27 -1.74
N ALA A 288 -20.25 -3.10 -0.48
CA ALA A 288 -19.39 -2.45 0.52
C ALA A 288 -18.27 -3.40 0.91
N THR A 289 -17.03 -2.97 0.70
CA THR A 289 -15.87 -3.63 1.28
C THR A 289 -15.91 -3.47 2.79
N ARG A 290 -15.80 -4.59 3.51
CA ARG A 290 -15.95 -4.61 4.98
C ARG A 290 -14.71 -5.11 5.71
N SER A 291 -13.84 -5.86 5.03
CA SER A 291 -12.62 -6.42 5.62
C SER A 291 -11.35 -5.63 5.30
N ILE A 292 -11.36 -4.77 4.28
CA ILE A 292 -10.16 -4.03 3.83
C ILE A 292 -10.20 -2.62 4.41
N ASN A 293 -9.15 -2.26 5.17
CA ASN A 293 -8.99 -0.93 5.77
C ASN A 293 -8.44 0.07 4.74
N SER A 294 -8.76 1.36 4.88
CA SER A 294 -8.25 2.48 4.07
C SER A 294 -6.73 2.46 3.89
N SER A 295 -6.00 2.02 4.92
CA SER A 295 -4.53 1.97 4.90
C SER A 295 -3.93 0.88 3.99
N ILE A 296 -4.74 -0.07 3.51
CA ILE A 296 -4.30 -1.17 2.62
C ILE A 296 -5.08 -1.19 1.29
N CYS A 297 -5.96 -0.22 1.05
CA CYS A 297 -6.76 -0.14 -0.18
C CYS A 297 -5.89 -0.06 -1.43
N HIS A 298 -4.77 0.65 -1.37
CA HIS A 298 -3.84 0.79 -2.50
C HIS A 298 -3.10 -0.49 -2.89
N LEU A 299 -3.22 -1.57 -2.11
CA LEU A 299 -2.69 -2.89 -2.46
C LEU A 299 -3.66 -3.69 -3.36
N CYS A 300 -4.91 -3.23 -3.47
CA CYS A 300 -6.00 -3.98 -4.08
C CYS A 300 -6.10 -3.75 -5.59
N VAL A 301 -6.60 -4.74 -6.34
CA VAL A 301 -6.80 -4.62 -7.80
C VAL A 301 -7.77 -3.48 -8.17
N ILE A 302 -8.83 -3.36 -7.38
CA ILE A 302 -9.84 -2.30 -7.47
C ILE A 302 -9.90 -1.55 -6.15
N ASP A 303 -10.18 -0.24 -6.23
CA ASP A 303 -10.37 0.59 -5.05
C ASP A 303 -11.63 0.15 -4.28
N PRO A 304 -11.49 -0.42 -3.07
CA PRO A 304 -12.62 -0.81 -2.25
C PRO A 304 -13.42 0.39 -1.69
N MET A 305 -12.82 1.57 -1.60
CA MET A 305 -13.40 2.80 -1.01
C MET A 305 -13.98 3.74 -2.08
N GLY A 306 -13.49 3.68 -3.32
CA GLY A 306 -13.76 4.63 -4.40
C GLY A 306 -15.23 4.81 -4.81
N LYS A 307 -16.12 3.88 -4.45
CA LYS A 307 -17.58 4.02 -4.67
C LYS A 307 -18.37 4.47 -3.44
N TYR A 308 -17.84 4.28 -2.23
CA TYR A 308 -18.53 4.61 -0.98
C TYR A 308 -18.24 6.03 -0.49
N MET A 309 -17.06 6.57 -0.80
CA MET A 309 -16.73 7.96 -0.49
C MET A 309 -17.55 8.98 -1.30
N GLN A 310 -18.30 8.53 -2.32
CA GLN A 310 -19.27 9.38 -3.03
C GLN A 310 -20.61 9.54 -2.30
N ILE A 311 -20.88 8.78 -1.22
CA ILE A 311 -22.22 8.71 -0.62
C ILE A 311 -22.34 9.39 0.76
N GLU A 312 -21.25 9.59 1.53
CA GLU A 312 -21.42 10.03 2.95
C GLU A 312 -20.67 11.28 3.44
N ASP A 313 -19.86 11.99 2.65
CA ASP A 313 -19.41 13.33 3.09
C ASP A 313 -19.04 14.24 1.90
N GLU A 314 -19.81 15.31 1.71
CA GLU A 314 -19.52 16.44 0.80
C GLU A 314 -18.34 17.29 1.30
N SER A 315 -17.23 16.67 1.70
CA SER A 315 -15.96 17.39 1.84
C SER A 315 -15.16 17.20 0.55
N ILE A 316 -15.18 18.24 -0.29
CA ILE A 316 -14.47 18.35 -1.57
C ILE A 316 -12.95 18.03 -1.45
N PHE A 317 -12.41 18.03 -0.22
CA PHE A 317 -11.03 17.69 0.12
C PHE A 317 -10.74 16.19 0.34
N GLN A 318 -11.74 15.32 0.49
CA GLN A 318 -11.55 13.88 0.70
C GLN A 318 -11.81 13.05 -0.56
N GLY A 319 -12.72 13.47 -1.44
CA GLY A 319 -13.02 12.70 -2.67
C GLY A 319 -11.94 12.74 -3.76
N ALA A 320 -11.26 13.88 -3.94
CA ALA A 320 -10.31 14.07 -5.05
C ALA A 320 -8.83 13.81 -4.68
N LEU A 321 -8.53 13.67 -3.38
CA LEU A 321 -7.17 13.58 -2.83
C LEU A 321 -6.76 12.15 -2.44
N PHE A 322 -7.70 11.21 -2.47
CA PHE A 322 -7.51 9.81 -2.08
C PHE A 322 -7.79 8.82 -3.23
N ASP A 323 -7.89 9.32 -4.47
CA ASP A 323 -8.05 8.48 -5.66
C ASP A 323 -6.70 7.77 -5.93
N THR A 324 -6.49 6.65 -5.24
CA THR A 324 -5.22 5.90 -5.25
C THR A 324 -5.02 5.09 -6.53
N HIS A 325 -6.06 4.96 -7.35
CA HIS A 325 -6.03 4.21 -8.60
C HIS A 325 -6.19 5.15 -9.83
N PRO A 326 -5.50 4.86 -10.95
CA PRO A 326 -5.79 5.55 -12.20
C PRO A 326 -7.25 5.34 -12.59
N PRO A 327 -7.84 6.28 -13.36
CA PRO A 327 -9.21 6.12 -13.82
C PRO A 327 -9.35 4.80 -14.59
N MET A 328 -10.22 3.93 -14.10
CA MET A 328 -10.47 2.57 -14.60
C MET A 328 -10.69 2.55 -16.12
N GLU A 329 -11.39 3.55 -16.64
CA GLU A 329 -11.61 3.75 -18.08
C GLU A 329 -10.33 3.68 -18.92
N LYS A 330 -9.22 4.26 -18.43
CA LYS A 330 -7.94 4.27 -19.16
C LYS A 330 -7.29 2.89 -19.17
N ARG A 331 -7.35 2.14 -18.06
CA ARG A 331 -6.86 0.75 -17.99
C ARG A 331 -7.65 -0.14 -18.95
N LEU A 332 -8.98 -0.02 -18.93
CA LEU A 332 -9.86 -0.75 -19.85
C LEU A 332 -9.59 -0.41 -21.32
N ALA A 333 -9.39 0.88 -21.64
CA ALA A 333 -9.06 1.31 -23.00
C ALA A 333 -7.74 0.70 -23.51
N ALA A 334 -6.70 0.71 -22.67
CA ALA A 334 -5.40 0.11 -23.01
C ALA A 334 -5.49 -1.40 -23.24
N LEU A 335 -6.24 -2.12 -22.40
CA LEU A 335 -6.48 -3.55 -22.56
C LEU A 335 -7.35 -3.88 -23.79
N LYS A 336 -8.33 -3.03 -24.12
CA LYS A 336 -9.12 -3.16 -25.36
C LYS A 336 -8.24 -3.04 -26.60
N GLU A 337 -7.35 -2.05 -26.62
CA GLU A 337 -6.36 -1.88 -27.70
C GLU A 337 -5.46 -3.13 -27.82
N MET A 338 -4.90 -3.61 -26.71
CA MET A 338 -4.06 -4.82 -26.70
C MET A 338 -4.82 -6.08 -27.16
N ALA A 339 -6.06 -6.27 -26.71
CA ALA A 339 -6.90 -7.40 -27.10
C ALA A 339 -7.23 -7.39 -28.59
N PHE A 340 -7.49 -6.20 -29.15
CA PHE A 340 -7.72 -6.01 -30.58
C PHE A 340 -6.46 -6.35 -31.40
N LEU A 341 -5.30 -5.82 -31.00
CA LEU A 341 -4.02 -6.09 -31.68
C LEU A 341 -3.64 -7.57 -31.63
N TYR A 342 -3.83 -8.23 -30.48
CA TYR A 342 -3.56 -9.66 -30.32
C TYR A 342 -4.46 -10.51 -31.23
N GLN A 343 -5.75 -10.17 -31.34
CA GLN A 343 -6.66 -10.85 -32.25
C GLN A 343 -6.27 -10.66 -33.72
N ALA A 344 -5.83 -9.46 -34.10
CA ALA A 344 -5.46 -9.14 -35.47
C ALA A 344 -4.14 -9.78 -35.90
N THR A 345 -3.16 -9.92 -35.00
CA THR A 345 -1.78 -10.30 -35.35
C THR A 345 -1.33 -11.64 -34.78
N GLY A 346 -2.05 -12.20 -33.79
CA GLY A 346 -1.60 -13.35 -33.01
C GLY A 346 -0.33 -13.10 -32.19
N LYS A 347 0.14 -11.84 -32.12
CA LYS A 347 1.35 -11.42 -31.41
C LYS A 347 1.02 -10.33 -30.40
N PHE A 348 1.74 -10.33 -29.28
CA PHE A 348 1.77 -9.17 -28.40
C PHE A 348 2.69 -8.13 -29.04
N VAL A 349 2.10 -7.13 -29.68
CA VAL A 349 2.85 -5.97 -30.16
C VAL A 349 3.01 -5.01 -28.98
N LEU A 350 4.00 -5.29 -28.13
CA LEU A 350 4.57 -4.27 -27.26
C LEU A 350 5.40 -3.39 -28.19
N ASP A 351 5.03 -2.13 -28.40
CA ASP A 351 5.71 -1.25 -29.35
C ASP A 351 7.14 -0.91 -28.88
N GLU A 352 8.08 -1.82 -29.11
CA GLU A 352 9.53 -1.59 -28.94
C GLU A 352 10.11 -0.68 -30.04
N SER A 353 9.35 -0.42 -31.11
CA SER A 353 9.82 0.27 -32.31
C SER A 353 10.02 1.79 -32.13
N LEU A 354 9.60 2.34 -30.99
CA LEU A 354 9.93 3.71 -30.58
C LEU A 354 11.25 3.82 -29.79
N SER A 355 11.97 2.73 -29.55
CA SER A 355 13.31 2.78 -28.93
C SER A 355 14.45 3.08 -29.92
N SER A 356 14.20 2.98 -31.24
CA SER A 356 15.26 3.03 -32.27
C SER A 356 15.32 4.31 -33.11
N ARG A 357 14.60 5.37 -32.75
CA ARG A 357 14.83 6.69 -33.34
C ARG A 357 15.64 7.53 -32.36
N LYS A 358 16.94 7.59 -32.65
CA LYS A 358 17.96 8.45 -32.03
C LYS A 358 17.52 9.90 -31.96
#